data_AF-A0A8B6URN9-F1
#
_entry.id   AF-A0A8B6URN9-F1
#
_cell.length_a   1.000
_cell.length_b   1.000
_cell.length_c   1.000
_cell.angle_alpha   90.00
_cell.angle_beta   90.00
_cell.angle_gamma   90.00
#
_symmetry.space_group_name_H-M   'P 1'
#
loop_
_entity.id
_entity.type
_entity.pdbx_description
1 polymer ?
#
loop_
_entity_poly.entity_id
_entity_poly.type
_entity_poly.pdbx_seq_one_letter_code
_entity_poly.pdbx_strand_id
1 'polypeptide(L)'
;MDMIRFNDFYLRLYRANLQQDGQALLDEFYALWSEAQIAGVDPDTLAEETKGCLRRIASTDFFVLAACAWIGDKGHHRLSKALVHEVSVQYLQHPKLVRFALSGVTEASSSAVARRLCTLSAPVPVVLGWVLSLNEDLPSTPLISATTSVVIDFLATEYPATCKRLLEAEPSPLTQSIPAKHLGERLSAESSALDALPHLTELQMSSDMRRSLSYLRRNESRAVTERAHGESLFEMFMTAQHFKYSNQVSVEYQNDHETVETMIPMFTQEMSMELPQTWIADPLLYDQKIMSLWKGADK
;
A
#
# COMPACT_ATOMS: atom_id res chain seq x y z
N MET A 1 -4.77 21.63 -21.31
CA MET A 1 -5.74 20.53 -21.24
C MET A 1 -6.85 20.98 -20.30
N ASP A 2 -8.12 20.94 -20.71
CA ASP A 2 -9.19 21.53 -19.92
C ASP A 2 -9.55 20.64 -18.72
N MET A 3 -9.28 21.11 -17.49
CA MET A 3 -9.71 20.49 -16.22
C MET A 3 -11.21 20.08 -16.22
N ILE A 4 -12.00 20.75 -17.05
CA ILE A 4 -13.43 20.49 -17.28
C ILE A 4 -13.65 19.03 -17.69
N ARG A 5 -12.78 18.43 -18.51
CA ARG A 5 -12.99 17.06 -19.03
C ARG A 5 -12.89 15.97 -17.97
N PHE A 6 -11.93 16.08 -17.04
CA PHE A 6 -11.80 15.11 -15.95
C PHE A 6 -12.88 15.29 -14.88
N ASN A 7 -13.34 16.52 -14.65
CA ASN A 7 -14.47 16.78 -13.75
C ASN A 7 -15.80 16.26 -14.34
N ASP A 8 -16.03 16.46 -15.64
CA ASP A 8 -17.18 15.90 -16.35
C ASP A 8 -17.12 14.36 -16.37
N PHE A 9 -15.93 13.78 -16.54
CA PHE A 9 -15.73 12.34 -16.39
C PHE A 9 -16.02 11.88 -14.96
N TYR A 10 -15.55 12.60 -13.94
CA TYR A 10 -15.80 12.28 -12.54
C TYR A 10 -17.31 12.21 -12.23
N LEU A 11 -18.09 13.18 -12.72
CA LEU A 11 -19.55 13.19 -12.53
C LEU A 11 -20.24 12.02 -13.24
N ARG A 12 -19.76 11.62 -14.42
CA ARG A 12 -20.27 10.45 -15.15
C ARG A 12 -19.90 9.15 -14.45
N LEU A 13 -18.66 8.99 -14.04
CA LEU A 13 -18.21 7.90 -13.19
C LEU A 13 -19.03 7.83 -11.90
N TYR A 14 -19.45 8.99 -11.37
CA TYR A 14 -20.28 9.06 -10.17
C TYR A 14 -21.69 8.48 -10.35
N ARG A 15 -22.28 8.70 -11.53
CA ARG A 15 -23.67 8.38 -11.85
C ARG A 15 -23.83 7.06 -12.60
N ALA A 16 -22.76 6.50 -13.14
CA ALA A 16 -22.81 5.32 -13.99
C ALA A 16 -23.16 4.05 -13.23
N ASN A 17 -23.81 3.11 -13.93
CA ASN A 17 -23.98 1.76 -13.45
C ASN A 17 -22.72 0.95 -13.76
N LEU A 18 -21.90 0.74 -12.74
CA LEU A 18 -20.56 0.17 -12.87
C LEU A 18 -20.55 -1.25 -13.48
N GLN A 19 -21.64 -2.01 -13.35
CA GLN A 19 -21.75 -3.36 -13.91
C GLN A 19 -21.98 -3.38 -15.44
N GLN A 20 -22.50 -2.29 -16.02
CA GLN A 20 -22.85 -2.21 -17.44
C GLN A 20 -21.88 -1.32 -18.22
N ASP A 21 -21.52 -0.17 -17.65
CA ASP A 21 -20.73 0.85 -18.34
C ASP A 21 -19.23 0.78 -18.02
N GLY A 22 -18.83 -0.15 -17.15
CA GLY A 22 -17.52 -0.10 -16.50
C GLY A 22 -16.33 -0.13 -17.46
N GLN A 23 -16.34 -1.06 -18.41
CA GLN A 23 -15.27 -1.18 -19.39
C GLN A 23 -15.17 0.07 -20.28
N ALA A 24 -16.30 0.58 -20.77
CA ALA A 24 -16.33 1.77 -21.61
C ALA A 24 -15.80 3.02 -20.88
N LEU A 25 -16.14 3.17 -19.60
CA LEU A 25 -15.62 4.26 -18.76
C LEU A 25 -14.12 4.15 -18.51
N LEU A 26 -13.59 2.94 -18.32
CA LEU A 26 -12.15 2.72 -18.16
C LEU A 26 -11.37 2.99 -19.45
N ASP A 27 -11.94 2.66 -20.60
CA ASP A 27 -11.34 2.95 -21.90
C ASP A 27 -11.39 4.45 -22.22
N GLU A 28 -12.48 5.13 -21.88
CA GLU A 28 -12.57 6.59 -22.00
C GLU A 28 -11.57 7.28 -21.08
N PHE A 29 -11.47 6.88 -19.81
CA PHE A 29 -10.48 7.44 -18.89
C PHE A 29 -9.05 7.24 -19.39
N TYR A 30 -8.76 6.04 -19.90
CA TYR A 30 -7.45 5.73 -20.48
C TYR A 30 -7.13 6.62 -21.70
N ALA A 31 -8.11 6.87 -22.57
CA ALA A 31 -7.94 7.75 -23.71
C ALA A 31 -7.66 9.19 -23.27
N LEU A 32 -8.45 9.73 -22.33
CA LEU A 32 -8.23 11.06 -21.76
C LEU A 32 -6.85 11.19 -21.09
N TRP A 33 -6.46 10.19 -20.31
CA TRP A 33 -5.14 10.14 -19.67
C TRP A 33 -4.02 10.13 -20.72
N SER A 34 -4.16 9.30 -21.77
CA SER A 34 -3.17 9.19 -22.84
C SER A 34 -3.04 10.48 -23.65
N GLU A 35 -4.17 11.13 -23.97
CA GLU A 35 -4.20 12.45 -24.60
C GLU A 35 -3.48 13.51 -23.77
N ALA A 36 -3.66 13.50 -22.44
CA ALA A 36 -2.96 14.40 -21.52
C ALA A 36 -1.44 14.25 -21.61
N GLN A 37 -0.99 13.01 -21.59
CA GLN A 37 0.43 12.69 -21.61
C GLN A 37 1.07 13.05 -22.96
N ILE A 38 0.36 12.80 -24.06
CA ILE A 38 0.80 13.20 -25.41
C ILE A 38 0.86 14.73 -25.51
N ALA A 39 -0.06 15.44 -24.87
CA ALA A 39 -0.05 16.91 -24.77
C ALA A 39 1.05 17.47 -23.84
N GLY A 40 1.86 16.62 -23.21
CA GLY A 40 2.99 17.01 -22.38
C GLY A 40 2.63 17.39 -20.94
N VAL A 41 1.43 17.02 -20.46
CA VAL A 41 1.06 17.23 -19.05
C VAL A 41 1.92 16.33 -18.17
N ASP A 42 2.46 16.91 -17.11
CA ASP A 42 3.27 16.20 -16.14
C ASP A 42 2.45 15.09 -15.42
N PRO A 43 3.01 13.88 -15.24
CA PRO A 43 2.26 12.77 -14.65
C PRO A 43 1.79 13.00 -13.21
N ASP A 44 2.54 13.75 -12.40
CA ASP A 44 2.17 14.00 -11.00
C ASP A 44 1.03 15.01 -10.93
N THR A 45 1.06 16.02 -11.82
CA THR A 45 -0.06 16.96 -12.01
C THR A 45 -1.32 16.23 -12.45
N LEU A 46 -1.20 15.33 -13.44
CA LEU A 46 -2.31 14.54 -13.94
C LEU A 46 -2.88 13.58 -12.88
N ALA A 47 -2.02 12.99 -12.05
CA ALA A 47 -2.44 12.15 -10.94
C ALA A 47 -3.26 12.94 -9.90
N GLU A 48 -2.84 14.15 -9.54
CA GLU A 48 -3.58 15.00 -8.62
C GLU A 48 -4.91 15.49 -9.22
N GLU A 49 -4.94 15.88 -10.50
CA GLU A 49 -6.18 16.29 -11.18
C GLU A 49 -7.22 15.16 -11.26
N THR A 50 -6.76 13.93 -11.44
CA THR A 50 -7.63 12.75 -11.61
C THR A 50 -7.83 11.95 -10.32
N LYS A 51 -7.27 12.42 -9.20
CA LYS A 51 -7.30 11.76 -7.89
C LYS A 51 -8.69 11.31 -7.46
N GLY A 52 -9.70 12.16 -7.64
CA GLY A 52 -11.09 11.83 -7.31
C GLY A 52 -11.62 10.65 -8.12
N CYS A 53 -11.28 10.58 -9.42
CA CYS A 53 -11.61 9.47 -10.28
C CYS A 53 -10.85 8.21 -9.85
N LEU A 54 -9.53 8.29 -9.72
CA LEU A 54 -8.67 7.16 -9.35
C LEU A 54 -9.06 6.55 -8.01
N ARG A 55 -9.40 7.37 -7.00
CA ARG A 55 -9.88 6.91 -5.71
C ARG A 55 -11.18 6.12 -5.81
N ARG A 56 -12.12 6.60 -6.64
CA ARG A 56 -13.36 5.87 -6.90
C ARG A 56 -13.08 4.56 -7.64
N ILE A 57 -12.13 4.57 -8.56
CA ILE A 57 -11.73 3.38 -9.33
C ILE A 57 -11.00 2.36 -8.46
N ALA A 58 -10.24 2.81 -7.45
CA ALA A 58 -9.55 1.96 -6.49
C ALA A 58 -10.50 1.18 -5.56
N SER A 59 -11.81 1.48 -5.56
CA SER A 59 -12.80 0.65 -4.87
C SER A 59 -12.92 -0.75 -5.52
N THR A 60 -13.09 -1.78 -4.68
CA THR A 60 -12.73 -3.20 -4.98
C THR A 60 -13.17 -3.73 -6.34
N ASP A 61 -14.44 -3.56 -6.71
CA ASP A 61 -14.98 -4.23 -7.89
C ASP A 61 -14.49 -3.57 -9.19
N PHE A 62 -14.32 -2.25 -9.15
CA PHE A 62 -13.83 -1.50 -10.30
C PHE A 62 -12.31 -1.58 -10.44
N PHE A 63 -11.62 -1.74 -9.31
CA PHE A 63 -10.19 -1.94 -9.27
C PHE A 63 -9.77 -3.19 -10.06
N VAL A 64 -10.53 -4.30 -9.97
CA VAL A 64 -10.20 -5.52 -10.73
C VAL A 64 -10.20 -5.24 -12.24
N LEU A 65 -11.24 -4.60 -12.75
CA LEU A 65 -11.34 -4.26 -14.18
C LEU A 65 -10.23 -3.30 -14.60
N ALA A 66 -10.00 -2.24 -13.82
CA ALA A 66 -8.96 -1.25 -14.09
C ALA A 66 -7.55 -1.86 -14.04
N ALA A 67 -7.29 -2.72 -13.06
CA ALA A 67 -6.02 -3.42 -12.91
C ALA A 67 -5.76 -4.32 -14.12
N CYS A 68 -6.74 -5.14 -14.53
CA CYS A 68 -6.57 -6.01 -15.70
C CYS A 68 -6.36 -5.20 -16.98
N ALA A 69 -7.14 -4.13 -17.20
CA ALA A 69 -7.00 -3.31 -18.40
C ALA A 69 -5.67 -2.53 -18.43
N TRP A 70 -5.31 -1.84 -17.35
CA TRP A 70 -4.21 -0.87 -17.34
C TRP A 70 -2.89 -1.47 -16.86
N ILE A 71 -2.94 -2.30 -15.81
CA ILE A 71 -1.76 -2.97 -15.26
C ILE A 71 -1.47 -4.24 -16.05
N GLY A 72 -2.48 -5.05 -16.38
CA GLY A 72 -2.34 -6.32 -17.10
C GLY A 72 -2.12 -6.14 -18.60
N ASP A 73 -3.17 -5.79 -19.35
CA ASP A 73 -3.17 -5.84 -20.82
C ASP A 73 -2.34 -4.71 -21.43
N LYS A 74 -2.60 -3.46 -21.02
CA LYS A 74 -1.92 -2.28 -21.58
C LYS A 74 -0.53 -2.07 -20.97
N GLY A 75 -0.28 -2.54 -19.75
CA GLY A 75 1.00 -2.35 -19.05
C GLY A 75 1.41 -0.87 -18.91
N HIS A 76 0.44 0.02 -18.71
CA HIS A 76 0.69 1.47 -18.75
C HIS A 76 1.27 1.98 -17.41
N HIS A 77 2.60 1.94 -17.29
CA HIS A 77 3.32 2.18 -16.03
C HIS A 77 2.86 3.41 -15.21
N ARG A 78 2.73 4.59 -15.83
CA ARG A 78 2.42 5.85 -15.10
C ARG A 78 1.00 5.85 -14.51
N LEU A 79 0.01 5.51 -15.34
CA LEU A 79 -1.38 5.32 -14.91
C LEU A 79 -1.50 4.22 -13.83
N SER A 80 -0.82 3.09 -14.03
CA SER A 80 -0.78 2.00 -13.05
C SER A 80 -0.21 2.45 -11.70
N LYS A 81 0.87 3.26 -11.72
CA LYS A 81 1.45 3.84 -10.50
C LYS A 81 0.46 4.77 -9.79
N ALA A 82 -0.26 5.61 -10.53
CA ALA A 82 -1.27 6.51 -9.97
C ALA A 82 -2.47 5.73 -9.36
N LEU A 83 -2.93 4.67 -10.03
CA LEU A 83 -3.97 3.79 -9.48
C LEU A 83 -3.51 3.07 -8.22
N VAL A 84 -2.29 2.50 -8.24
CA VAL A 84 -1.72 1.81 -7.08
C VAL A 84 -1.50 2.77 -5.91
N HIS A 85 -1.20 4.05 -6.16
CA HIS A 85 -1.10 5.05 -5.09
C HIS A 85 -2.41 5.15 -4.28
N GLU A 86 -3.56 5.27 -4.94
CA GLU A 86 -4.85 5.37 -4.24
C GLU A 86 -5.21 4.06 -3.50
N VAL A 87 -4.86 2.91 -4.08
CA VAL A 87 -4.97 1.61 -3.40
C VAL A 87 -4.06 1.55 -2.17
N SER A 88 -2.84 2.08 -2.27
CA SER A 88 -1.90 2.17 -1.15
C SER A 88 -2.47 3.01 -0.03
N VAL A 89 -3.07 4.16 -0.33
CA VAL A 89 -3.74 5.00 0.67
C VAL A 89 -4.86 4.25 1.39
N GLN A 90 -5.64 3.45 0.66
CA GLN A 90 -6.77 2.71 1.24
C GLN A 90 -6.35 1.49 2.07
N TYR A 91 -5.31 0.78 1.65
CA TYR A 91 -4.91 -0.52 2.24
C TYR A 91 -3.58 -0.49 2.98
N LEU A 92 -3.06 0.70 3.28
CA LEU A 92 -1.87 0.88 4.11
C LEU A 92 -2.08 0.22 5.47
N GLN A 93 -1.17 -0.69 5.85
CA GLN A 93 -1.24 -1.47 7.10
C GLN A 93 -2.53 -2.26 7.32
N HIS A 94 -3.31 -2.51 6.27
CA HIS A 94 -4.59 -3.21 6.40
C HIS A 94 -4.40 -4.55 7.13
N PRO A 95 -5.27 -4.88 8.11
CA PRO A 95 -5.05 -6.01 9.01
C PRO A 95 -5.38 -7.37 8.37
N LYS A 96 -6.10 -7.38 7.25
CA LYS A 96 -6.61 -8.58 6.59
C LYS A 96 -6.22 -8.61 5.11
N LEU A 97 -6.17 -9.80 4.53
CA LEU A 97 -6.03 -9.98 3.09
C LEU A 97 -7.22 -9.38 2.33
N VAL A 98 -6.97 -8.79 1.16
CA VAL A 98 -8.03 -8.27 0.29
C VAL A 98 -8.41 -9.34 -0.73
N ARG A 99 -9.68 -9.75 -0.76
CA ARG A 99 -10.19 -10.68 -1.78
C ARG A 99 -10.60 -9.92 -3.03
N PHE A 100 -10.25 -10.46 -4.19
CA PHE A 100 -10.67 -9.95 -5.49
C PHE A 100 -11.48 -11.01 -6.23
N ALA A 101 -12.58 -10.62 -6.87
CA ALA A 101 -13.36 -11.52 -7.71
C ALA A 101 -12.74 -11.55 -9.11
N LEU A 102 -12.03 -12.64 -9.45
CA LEU A 102 -11.32 -12.79 -10.72
C LEU A 102 -12.07 -13.68 -11.72
N SER A 103 -13.27 -14.14 -11.37
CA SER A 103 -14.14 -14.90 -12.26
C SER A 103 -14.49 -14.08 -13.51
N GLY A 104 -14.02 -14.51 -14.68
CA GLY A 104 -14.26 -13.84 -15.97
C GLY A 104 -13.10 -13.02 -16.50
N VAL A 105 -12.00 -12.88 -15.74
CA VAL A 105 -10.75 -12.25 -16.20
C VAL A 105 -9.89 -13.28 -16.94
N THR A 106 -9.12 -12.83 -17.95
CA THR A 106 -8.17 -13.71 -18.64
C THR A 106 -6.97 -14.05 -17.75
N GLU A 107 -6.50 -15.30 -17.86
CA GLU A 107 -5.35 -15.79 -17.10
C GLU A 107 -4.08 -14.97 -17.34
N ALA A 108 -3.83 -14.59 -18.60
CA ALA A 108 -2.66 -13.80 -18.97
C ALA A 108 -2.69 -12.42 -18.30
N SER A 109 -3.85 -11.75 -18.28
CA SER A 109 -4.01 -10.44 -17.68
C SER A 109 -3.86 -10.51 -16.16
N SER A 110 -4.59 -11.42 -15.50
CA SER A 110 -4.55 -11.55 -14.04
C SER A 110 -3.17 -11.94 -13.51
N SER A 111 -2.44 -12.78 -14.26
CA SER A 111 -1.05 -13.16 -13.95
C SER A 111 -0.06 -12.03 -14.18
N ALA A 112 -0.27 -11.19 -15.22
CA ALA A 112 0.52 -9.99 -15.43
C ALA A 112 0.29 -8.96 -14.30
N VAL A 113 -0.95 -8.76 -13.88
CA VAL A 113 -1.30 -7.87 -12.76
C VAL A 113 -0.58 -8.31 -11.49
N ALA A 114 -0.66 -9.60 -11.11
CA ALA A 114 -0.03 -10.12 -9.90
C ALA A 114 1.47 -9.76 -9.80
N ARG A 115 2.22 -9.97 -10.90
CA ARG A 115 3.65 -9.67 -10.98
C ARG A 115 3.92 -8.17 -10.97
N ARG A 116 3.15 -7.40 -11.74
CA ARG A 116 3.34 -5.95 -11.87
C ARG A 116 2.94 -5.19 -10.60
N LEU A 117 1.99 -5.67 -9.81
CA LEU A 117 1.68 -5.08 -8.50
C LEU A 117 2.88 -5.10 -7.54
N CYS A 118 3.70 -6.15 -7.57
CA CYS A 118 4.96 -6.19 -6.81
C CYS A 118 5.90 -5.03 -7.19
N THR A 119 6.01 -4.75 -8.50
CA THR A 119 6.91 -3.70 -9.02
C THR A 119 6.42 -2.29 -8.75
N LEU A 120 5.11 -2.12 -8.62
CA LEU A 120 4.48 -0.84 -8.32
C LEU A 120 4.45 -0.56 -6.81
N SER A 121 5.08 -1.43 -6.00
CA SER A 121 5.09 -1.35 -4.54
C SER A 121 3.70 -1.28 -3.93
N ALA A 122 2.74 -2.03 -4.51
CA ALA A 122 1.40 -2.13 -3.94
C ALA A 122 1.45 -2.79 -2.54
N PRO A 123 0.48 -2.50 -1.64
CA PRO A 123 0.49 -3.04 -0.29
C PRO A 123 0.43 -4.57 -0.30
N VAL A 124 1.19 -5.22 0.58
CA VAL A 124 1.19 -6.69 0.74
C VAL A 124 -0.22 -7.29 0.87
N PRO A 125 -1.18 -6.70 1.62
CA PRO A 125 -2.56 -7.20 1.68
C PRO A 125 -3.26 -7.32 0.32
N VAL A 126 -2.91 -6.43 -0.62
CA VAL A 126 -3.45 -6.37 -1.99
C VAL A 126 -2.73 -7.36 -2.89
N VAL A 127 -1.40 -7.37 -2.89
CA VAL A 127 -0.62 -8.28 -3.76
C VAL A 127 -0.84 -9.74 -3.38
N LEU A 128 -0.73 -10.06 -2.09
CA LEU A 128 -0.96 -11.42 -1.59
C LEU A 128 -2.44 -11.81 -1.77
N GLY A 129 -3.35 -10.88 -1.50
CA GLY A 129 -4.78 -11.06 -1.74
C GLY A 129 -5.11 -11.39 -3.20
N TRP A 130 -4.50 -10.67 -4.14
CA TRP A 130 -4.66 -10.90 -5.58
C TRP A 130 -4.18 -12.29 -6.01
N VAL A 131 -2.95 -12.68 -5.61
CA VAL A 131 -2.38 -13.97 -6.03
C VAL A 131 -3.12 -15.16 -5.43
N LEU A 132 -3.60 -15.04 -4.18
CA LEU A 132 -4.42 -16.09 -3.56
C LEU A 132 -5.81 -16.16 -4.21
N SER A 133 -6.43 -15.02 -4.52
CA SER A 133 -7.70 -14.98 -5.26
C SER A 133 -7.56 -15.63 -6.65
N LEU A 134 -6.42 -15.45 -7.30
CA LEU A 134 -6.09 -16.07 -8.59
C LEU A 134 -6.02 -17.60 -8.52
N ASN A 135 -5.57 -18.18 -7.40
CA ASN A 135 -5.58 -19.64 -7.20
C ASN A 135 -6.95 -20.21 -6.83
N GLU A 136 -7.82 -19.39 -6.24
CA GLU A 136 -9.16 -19.84 -5.84
C GLU A 136 -10.19 -19.71 -6.97
N ASP A 137 -10.16 -18.61 -7.72
CA ASP A 137 -11.21 -18.28 -8.69
C ASP A 137 -10.97 -18.85 -10.10
N LEU A 138 -9.71 -19.18 -10.44
CA LEU A 138 -9.32 -19.67 -11.77
C LEU A 138 -8.83 -21.13 -11.71
N PRO A 139 -9.00 -21.91 -12.79
CA PRO A 139 -8.52 -23.29 -12.83
C PRO A 139 -7.00 -23.33 -12.70
N SER A 140 -6.48 -24.38 -12.04
CA SER A 140 -5.03 -24.55 -11.89
C SER A 140 -4.36 -24.80 -13.25
N THR A 141 -3.55 -23.85 -13.69
CA THR A 141 -2.75 -23.93 -14.91
C THR A 141 -1.25 -23.75 -14.58
N PRO A 142 -0.33 -24.16 -15.47
CA PRO A 142 1.10 -23.96 -15.26
C PRO A 142 1.49 -22.49 -15.07
N LEU A 143 0.85 -21.56 -15.79
CA LEU A 143 1.15 -20.14 -15.70
C LEU A 143 0.63 -19.55 -14.38
N ILE A 144 -0.55 -19.96 -13.90
CA ILE A 144 -1.06 -19.59 -12.57
C ILE A 144 -0.12 -20.10 -11.48
N SER A 145 0.28 -21.38 -11.54
CA SER A 145 1.19 -21.96 -10.56
C SER A 145 2.55 -21.26 -10.56
N ALA A 146 3.14 -21.02 -11.73
CA ALA A 146 4.43 -20.33 -11.85
C ALA A 146 4.35 -18.89 -11.33
N THR A 147 3.29 -18.16 -11.68
CA THR A 147 3.06 -16.78 -11.21
C THR A 147 2.89 -16.75 -9.69
N THR A 148 2.14 -17.70 -9.14
CA THR A 148 1.91 -17.83 -7.70
C THR A 148 3.21 -18.05 -6.96
N SER A 149 4.03 -19.01 -7.38
CA SER A 149 5.33 -19.27 -6.76
C SER A 149 6.23 -18.04 -6.81
N VAL A 150 6.37 -17.39 -7.98
CA VAL A 150 7.22 -16.21 -8.15
C VAL A 150 6.79 -15.05 -7.24
N VAL A 151 5.49 -14.76 -7.18
CA VAL A 151 4.97 -13.66 -6.36
C VAL A 151 5.06 -13.99 -4.86
N ILE A 152 4.72 -15.21 -4.47
CA ILE A 152 4.84 -15.65 -3.07
C ILE A 152 6.30 -15.62 -2.62
N ASP A 153 7.23 -16.11 -3.43
CA ASP A 153 8.66 -16.10 -3.09
C ASP A 153 9.20 -14.68 -2.96
N PHE A 154 8.78 -13.78 -3.86
CA PHE A 154 9.10 -12.36 -3.75
C PHE A 154 8.58 -11.77 -2.44
N LEU A 155 7.28 -11.93 -2.14
CA LEU A 155 6.68 -11.35 -0.93
C LEU A 155 7.25 -11.94 0.35
N ALA A 156 7.50 -13.24 0.39
CA ALA A 156 8.10 -13.91 1.54
C ALA A 156 9.54 -13.45 1.79
N THR A 157 10.28 -13.12 0.74
CA THR A 157 11.65 -12.60 0.86
C THR A 157 11.67 -11.13 1.26
N GLU A 158 10.84 -10.30 0.61
CA GLU A 158 10.88 -8.85 0.82
C GLU A 158 10.08 -8.40 2.05
N TYR A 159 9.00 -9.09 2.40
CA TYR A 159 8.06 -8.70 3.48
C TYR A 159 7.60 -9.89 4.37
N PRO A 160 8.52 -10.71 4.93
CA PRO A 160 8.15 -11.90 5.69
C PRO A 160 7.30 -11.60 6.92
N ALA A 161 7.57 -10.53 7.67
CA ALA A 161 6.83 -10.21 8.89
C ALA A 161 5.39 -9.80 8.57
N THR A 162 5.21 -9.01 7.52
CA THR A 162 3.88 -8.56 7.05
C THR A 162 3.08 -9.73 6.51
N CYS A 163 3.69 -10.63 5.72
CA CYS A 163 3.05 -11.84 5.23
C CYS A 163 2.60 -12.74 6.38
N LYS A 164 3.47 -13.03 7.35
CA LYS A 164 3.15 -13.86 8.52
C LYS A 164 1.95 -13.28 9.30
N ARG A 165 1.99 -11.97 9.62
CA ARG A 165 0.90 -11.26 10.30
C ARG A 165 -0.44 -11.39 9.56
N LEU A 166 -0.44 -11.28 8.23
CA LEU A 166 -1.65 -11.36 7.41
C LEU A 166 -2.22 -12.78 7.33
N LEU A 167 -1.36 -13.81 7.35
CA LEU A 167 -1.77 -15.21 7.31
C LEU A 167 -2.27 -15.71 8.67
N GLU A 168 -1.69 -15.20 9.75
CA GLU A 168 -2.10 -15.47 11.14
C GLU A 168 -3.30 -14.63 11.60
N ALA A 169 -3.73 -13.66 10.78
CA ALA A 169 -4.96 -12.92 11.00
C ALA A 169 -6.19 -13.85 10.95
N GLU A 170 -7.38 -13.30 11.22
CA GLU A 170 -8.63 -14.06 11.22
C GLU A 170 -8.77 -15.01 10.01
N PRO A 171 -9.29 -16.24 10.24
CA PRO A 171 -9.41 -17.23 9.17
C PRO A 171 -10.32 -16.71 8.06
N SER A 172 -9.79 -16.72 6.83
CA SER A 172 -10.50 -16.37 5.61
C SER A 172 -10.34 -17.51 4.60
N PRO A 173 -11.19 -17.60 3.56
CA PRO A 173 -11.00 -18.60 2.50
C PRO A 173 -9.57 -18.58 1.94
N LEU A 174 -9.06 -17.37 1.68
CA LEU A 174 -7.71 -17.14 1.16
C LEU A 174 -6.61 -17.72 2.08
N THR A 175 -6.73 -17.56 3.40
CA THR A 175 -5.73 -18.12 4.35
C THR A 175 -5.83 -19.64 4.48
N GLN A 176 -6.96 -20.25 4.07
CA GLN A 176 -7.13 -21.70 4.06
C GLN A 176 -6.63 -22.37 2.77
N SER A 177 -6.34 -21.59 1.73
CA SER A 177 -5.78 -22.09 0.47
C SER A 177 -4.44 -22.80 0.69
N ILE A 178 -4.15 -23.80 -0.15
CA ILE A 178 -2.90 -24.57 -0.13
C ILE A 178 -1.65 -23.66 -0.20
N PRO A 179 -1.54 -22.70 -1.15
CA PRO A 179 -0.37 -21.81 -1.21
C PRO A 179 -0.21 -20.94 0.04
N ALA A 180 -1.31 -20.47 0.64
CA ALA A 180 -1.25 -19.70 1.88
C ALA A 180 -0.74 -20.51 3.07
N LYS A 181 -1.20 -21.77 3.20
CA LYS A 181 -0.74 -22.67 4.27
C LYS A 181 0.76 -22.97 4.16
N HIS A 182 1.23 -23.33 2.96
CA HIS A 182 2.67 -23.58 2.74
C HIS A 182 3.53 -22.35 3.02
N LEU A 183 3.07 -21.16 2.61
CA LEU A 183 3.74 -19.91 2.93
C LEU A 183 3.80 -19.68 4.46
N GLY A 184 2.68 -19.88 5.17
CA GLY A 184 2.61 -19.73 6.62
C GLY A 184 3.54 -20.69 7.36
N GLU A 185 3.60 -21.96 6.95
CA GLU A 185 4.51 -22.96 7.50
C GLU A 185 5.98 -22.58 7.29
N ARG A 186 6.33 -22.16 6.06
CA ARG A 186 7.68 -21.70 5.73
C ARG A 186 8.11 -20.49 6.57
N LEU A 187 7.27 -19.45 6.64
CA LEU A 187 7.57 -18.24 7.42
C LEU A 187 7.69 -18.53 8.91
N SER A 188 6.88 -19.47 9.43
CA SER A 188 6.97 -19.93 10.82
C SER A 188 8.29 -20.66 11.08
N ALA A 189 8.70 -21.55 10.16
CA ALA A 189 9.96 -22.27 10.25
C ALA A 189 11.16 -21.31 10.18
N GLU A 190 11.18 -20.38 9.22
CA GLU A 190 12.23 -19.36 9.08
C GLU A 190 12.32 -18.47 10.33
N SER A 191 11.18 -17.99 10.85
CA SER A 191 11.12 -17.24 12.11
C SER A 191 11.70 -18.03 13.27
N SER A 192 11.32 -19.31 13.43
CA SER A 192 11.83 -20.15 14.51
C SER A 192 13.33 -20.43 14.38
N ALA A 193 13.84 -20.55 13.15
CA ALA A 193 15.26 -20.73 12.88
C ALA A 193 16.06 -19.47 13.22
N LEU A 194 15.52 -18.28 12.91
CA LEU A 194 16.12 -17.00 13.28
C LEU A 194 16.16 -16.83 14.80
N ASP A 195 15.07 -17.18 15.50
CA ASP A 195 15.01 -17.12 16.97
C ASP A 195 15.98 -18.11 17.64
N ALA A 196 16.30 -19.22 16.97
CA ALA A 196 17.27 -20.21 17.43
C ALA A 196 18.74 -19.84 17.17
N LEU A 197 19.03 -18.76 16.42
CA LEU A 197 20.40 -18.32 16.16
C LEU A 197 21.08 -17.87 17.46
N PRO A 198 22.38 -18.19 17.65
CA PRO A 198 23.10 -17.77 18.84
C PRO A 198 23.14 -16.24 18.93
N HIS A 199 22.73 -15.71 20.08
CA HIS A 199 22.78 -14.28 20.33
C HIS A 199 24.22 -13.81 20.51
N LEU A 200 24.77 -13.12 19.50
CA LEU A 200 26.07 -12.46 19.61
C LEU A 200 25.91 -11.17 20.41
N THR A 201 26.47 -11.13 21.62
CA THR A 201 26.46 -9.96 22.51
C THR A 201 27.16 -8.75 21.88
N GLU A 202 28.10 -8.98 20.97
CA GLU A 202 28.85 -7.95 20.23
C GLU A 202 27.97 -7.13 19.27
N LEU A 203 26.90 -7.74 18.75
CA LEU A 203 25.95 -7.07 17.85
C LEU A 203 24.81 -6.39 18.62
N GLN A 204 24.73 -6.57 19.94
CA GLN A 204 23.73 -5.90 20.75
C GLN A 204 24.12 -4.44 20.95
N MET A 205 23.14 -3.53 20.81
CA MET A 205 23.35 -2.14 21.19
C MET A 205 23.77 -2.06 22.66
N SER A 206 24.95 -1.48 22.91
CA SER A 206 25.41 -1.18 24.27
C SER A 206 24.39 -0.31 25.02
N SER A 207 24.46 -0.26 26.35
CA SER A 207 23.59 0.62 27.14
C SER A 207 23.66 2.08 26.68
N ASP A 208 24.85 2.52 26.30
CA ASP A 208 25.10 3.90 25.86
C ASP A 208 24.54 4.15 24.46
N MET A 209 24.64 3.17 23.55
CA MET A 209 24.00 3.23 22.23
C MET A 209 22.48 3.24 22.36
N ARG A 210 21.90 2.40 23.23
CA ARG A 210 20.46 2.40 23.50
C ARG A 210 19.97 3.73 24.07
N ARG A 211 20.75 4.32 24.98
CA ARG A 211 20.46 5.65 25.54
C ARG A 211 20.54 6.73 24.46
N SER A 212 21.57 6.69 23.62
CA SER A 212 21.75 7.63 22.50
C SER A 212 20.62 7.53 21.48
N LEU A 213 20.24 6.32 21.07
CA LEU A 213 19.09 6.06 20.20
C LEU A 213 17.80 6.61 20.82
N SER A 214 17.59 6.41 22.12
CA SER A 214 16.41 6.93 22.83
C SER A 214 16.37 8.46 22.82
N TYR A 215 17.52 9.12 22.97
CA TYR A 215 17.60 10.58 22.84
C TYR A 215 17.33 11.04 21.41
N LEU A 216 17.88 10.37 20.40
CA LEU A 216 17.62 10.68 18.99
C LEU A 216 16.13 10.56 18.66
N ARG A 217 15.47 9.46 19.05
CA ARG A 217 14.03 9.27 18.86
C ARG A 217 13.20 10.35 19.55
N ARG A 218 13.58 10.76 20.76
CA ARG A 218 12.89 11.85 21.48
C ARG A 218 13.07 13.19 20.75
N ASN A 219 14.27 13.48 20.25
CA ASN A 219 14.53 14.70 19.51
C ASN A 219 13.80 14.73 18.16
N GLU A 220 13.76 13.59 17.46
CA GLU A 220 12.98 13.45 16.22
C GLU A 220 11.49 13.66 16.48
N SER A 221 10.94 13.02 17.51
CA SER A 221 9.54 13.19 17.91
C SER A 221 9.23 14.65 18.28
N ARG A 222 10.14 15.35 18.96
CA ARG A 222 10.04 16.80 19.22
C ARG A 222 10.06 17.61 17.93
N ALA A 223 10.98 17.34 17.01
CA ALA A 223 11.05 18.05 15.74
C ALA A 223 9.80 17.84 14.86
N VAL A 224 9.25 16.61 14.84
CA VAL A 224 8.00 16.30 14.14
C VAL A 224 6.83 17.04 14.77
N THR A 225 6.73 17.05 16.09
CA THR A 225 5.66 17.78 16.80
C THR A 225 5.79 19.29 16.60
N GLU A 226 6.97 19.87 16.74
CA GLU A 226 7.23 21.30 16.50
C GLU A 226 6.85 21.73 15.06
N ARG A 227 7.22 20.94 14.04
CA ARG A 227 6.80 21.19 12.65
C ARG A 227 5.29 21.06 12.46
N ALA A 228 4.68 20.03 13.05
CA ALA A 228 3.24 19.87 13.00
C ALA A 228 2.51 21.03 13.69
N HIS A 229 3.07 21.61 14.76
CA HIS A 229 2.51 22.79 15.42
C HIS A 229 2.64 24.05 14.55
N GLY A 230 3.79 24.25 13.88
CA GLY A 230 3.99 25.41 12.99
C GLY A 230 3.10 25.43 11.73
N GLU A 231 2.54 24.29 11.33
CA GLU A 231 1.61 24.17 10.19
C GLU A 231 0.14 24.00 10.65
N SER A 232 -0.12 24.01 11.95
CA SER A 232 -1.41 23.68 12.54
C SER A 232 -2.33 24.91 12.69
N LEU A 233 -3.55 24.79 12.16
CA LEU A 233 -4.62 25.76 12.40
C LEU A 233 -5.05 25.84 13.89
N PHE A 234 -4.59 24.93 14.75
CA PHE A 234 -4.91 24.95 16.19
C PHE A 234 -4.29 26.15 16.92
N GLU A 235 -3.20 26.75 16.42
CA GLU A 235 -2.66 27.99 17.01
C GLU A 235 -3.62 29.18 16.87
N MET A 236 -4.55 29.16 15.90
CA MET A 236 -5.55 30.23 15.74
C MET A 236 -6.63 30.23 16.83
N PHE A 237 -6.82 29.12 17.55
CA PHE A 237 -7.93 28.93 18.51
C PHE A 237 -7.49 28.68 19.96
N MET A 238 -6.19 28.49 20.21
CA MET A 238 -5.67 28.02 21.51
C MET A 238 -4.61 28.99 22.03
N THR A 239 -4.82 29.56 23.21
CA THR A 239 -3.99 30.64 23.78
C THR A 239 -2.79 30.14 24.59
N ALA A 240 -2.83 28.93 25.15
CA ALA A 240 -1.69 28.33 25.85
C ALA A 240 -1.75 26.79 25.85
N GLN A 241 -0.65 26.15 25.44
CA GLN A 241 -0.47 24.71 25.53
C GLN A 241 0.56 24.40 26.62
N HIS A 242 0.15 23.67 27.66
CA HIS A 242 1.04 23.24 28.73
C HIS A 242 1.32 21.74 28.56
N PHE A 243 2.58 21.35 28.39
CA PHE A 243 2.98 19.95 28.35
C PHE A 243 3.24 19.44 29.77
N LYS A 244 2.21 18.88 30.43
CA LYS A 244 2.37 18.32 31.78
C LYS A 244 2.99 16.90 31.79
N TYR A 245 2.79 16.08 30.74
CA TYR A 245 3.32 14.70 30.68
C TYR A 245 3.66 14.26 29.24
N SER A 246 4.57 13.26 29.08
CA SER A 246 5.06 12.78 27.78
C SER A 246 4.01 12.15 26.85
N ASN A 247 2.77 11.95 27.33
CA ASN A 247 1.72 11.21 26.63
C ASN A 247 0.38 11.98 26.63
N GLN A 248 0.33 13.19 27.20
CA GLN A 248 -0.88 14.01 27.32
C GLN A 248 -0.53 15.50 27.22
N VAL A 249 -1.24 16.23 26.36
CA VAL A 249 -1.19 17.71 26.32
C VAL A 249 -2.38 18.24 27.10
N SER A 250 -2.13 19.12 28.07
CA SER A 250 -3.19 19.97 28.62
C SER A 250 -3.28 21.22 27.74
N VAL A 251 -4.43 21.43 27.12
CA VAL A 251 -4.69 22.66 26.37
C VAL A 251 -5.74 23.48 27.07
N GLU A 252 -5.43 24.75 27.28
CA GLU A 252 -6.37 25.75 27.76
C GLU A 252 -6.87 26.54 26.56
N TYR A 253 -8.18 26.55 26.34
CA TYR A 253 -8.82 27.47 25.40
C TYR A 253 -9.85 28.32 26.13
N GLN A 254 -9.94 29.57 25.68
CA GLN A 254 -10.78 30.59 26.28
C GLN A 254 -12.00 30.78 25.38
N ASN A 255 -13.16 30.31 25.83
CA ASN A 255 -14.44 30.67 25.23
C ASN A 255 -14.95 31.98 25.87
N ASP A 256 -15.91 32.65 25.24
CA ASP A 256 -16.48 33.95 25.67
C ASP A 256 -16.99 34.00 27.13
N HIS A 257 -17.13 32.85 27.80
CA HIS A 257 -17.69 32.75 29.15
C HIS A 257 -16.81 32.03 30.17
N GLU A 258 -15.91 31.10 29.79
CA GLU A 258 -15.06 30.34 30.74
C GLU A 258 -13.76 29.84 30.08
N THR A 259 -12.70 29.70 30.90
CA THR A 259 -11.46 29.00 30.55
C THR A 259 -11.64 27.51 30.81
N VAL A 260 -11.55 26.69 29.76
CA VAL A 260 -11.72 25.23 29.86
C VAL A 260 -10.36 24.56 29.63
N GLU A 261 -9.88 23.81 30.62
CA GLU A 261 -8.71 22.93 30.48
C GLU A 261 -9.17 21.59 29.90
N THR A 262 -8.64 21.21 28.75
CA THR A 262 -8.90 19.90 28.13
C THR A 262 -7.62 19.11 28.00
N MET A 263 -7.68 17.84 28.40
CA MET A 263 -6.57 16.90 28.29
C MET A 263 -6.71 16.15 26.96
N ILE A 264 -5.81 16.42 26.02
CA ILE A 264 -5.72 15.69 24.76
C ILE A 264 -4.64 14.60 24.93
N PRO A 265 -4.99 13.31 24.92
CA PRO A 265 -3.98 12.26 24.88
C PRO A 265 -3.14 12.42 23.59
N MET A 266 -1.81 12.50 23.74
CA MET A 266 -0.91 12.42 22.59
C MET A 266 -0.89 10.97 22.14
N PHE A 267 -1.76 10.63 21.20
CA PHE A 267 -1.58 9.42 20.43
C PHE A 267 -0.37 9.64 19.52
N THR A 268 0.79 9.14 19.92
CA THR A 268 1.83 8.81 18.94
C THR A 268 1.29 7.63 18.15
N GLN A 269 0.65 7.89 17.01
CA GLN A 269 0.42 6.84 16.03
C GLN A 269 1.81 6.43 15.50
N GLU A 270 2.42 5.43 16.14
CA GLU A 270 3.67 4.85 15.67
C GLU A 270 3.33 3.96 14.48
N MET A 271 3.62 4.46 13.28
CA MET A 271 3.46 3.71 12.05
C MET A 271 4.73 2.91 11.79
N SER A 272 4.74 1.62 12.14
CA SER A 272 5.83 0.71 11.73
C SER A 272 5.49 0.06 10.38
N MET A 273 6.30 0.31 9.36
CA MET A 273 6.22 -0.40 8.09
C MET A 273 7.47 -1.26 7.87
N GLU A 274 7.27 -2.47 7.36
CA GLU A 274 8.37 -3.31 6.91
C GLU A 274 8.87 -2.77 5.57
N LEU A 275 10.18 -2.58 5.47
CA LEU A 275 10.86 -2.19 4.24
C LEU A 275 11.34 -3.45 3.51
N PRO A 276 11.39 -3.45 2.16
CA PRO A 276 11.87 -4.60 1.41
C PRO A 276 13.29 -5.00 1.82
N GLN A 277 13.46 -6.24 2.25
CA GLN A 277 14.74 -6.72 2.80
C GLN A 277 15.89 -6.60 1.80
N THR A 278 15.67 -6.98 0.54
CA THR A 278 16.72 -6.90 -0.48
C THR A 278 17.05 -5.45 -0.80
N TRP A 279 16.08 -4.53 -0.75
CA TRP A 279 16.36 -3.11 -0.98
C TRP A 279 17.32 -2.53 0.08
N ILE A 280 17.19 -2.96 1.34
CA ILE A 280 18.12 -2.56 2.41
C ILE A 280 19.51 -3.16 2.20
N ALA A 281 19.58 -4.44 1.82
CA ALA A 281 20.85 -5.17 1.73
C ALA A 281 21.62 -4.91 0.43
N ASP A 282 20.92 -4.87 -0.71
CA ASP A 282 21.46 -4.67 -2.07
C ASP A 282 20.40 -4.05 -3.00
N PRO A 283 20.38 -2.70 -3.13
CA PRO A 283 19.44 -1.99 -4.00
C PRO A 283 19.54 -2.39 -5.47
N LEU A 284 20.72 -2.75 -5.98
CA LEU A 284 20.91 -3.10 -7.39
C LEU A 284 20.27 -4.45 -7.72
N LEU A 285 20.43 -5.42 -6.81
CA LEU A 285 19.76 -6.70 -6.93
C LEU A 285 18.24 -6.54 -6.84
N TYR A 286 17.76 -5.67 -5.96
CA TYR A 286 16.34 -5.37 -5.83
C TYR A 286 15.75 -4.80 -7.13
N ASP A 287 16.44 -3.84 -7.76
CA ASP A 287 16.01 -3.27 -9.04
C ASP A 287 15.92 -4.34 -10.14
N GLN A 288 16.88 -5.26 -10.20
CA GLN A 288 16.84 -6.37 -11.15
C GLN A 288 15.64 -7.30 -10.92
N LYS A 289 15.34 -7.63 -9.65
CA LYS A 289 14.16 -8.42 -9.29
C LYS A 289 12.88 -7.72 -9.74
N ILE A 290 12.73 -6.42 -9.44
CA ILE A 290 11.57 -5.63 -9.88
C ILE A 290 11.43 -5.61 -11.40
N MET A 291 12.52 -5.37 -12.13
CA MET A 291 12.46 -5.30 -13.60
C MET A 291 12.03 -6.64 -14.23
N SER A 292 12.42 -7.76 -13.63
CA SER A 292 12.02 -9.09 -14.08
C SER A 292 10.51 -9.33 -13.94
N LEU A 293 9.90 -8.81 -12.88
CA LEU A 293 8.47 -8.93 -12.60
C LEU A 293 7.61 -8.06 -13.53
N TRP A 294 8.13 -6.93 -14.02
CA TRP A 294 7.38 -6.05 -14.94
C TRP A 294 7.27 -6.60 -16.35
N LYS A 295 8.41 -7.08 -16.89
CA LYS A 295 8.51 -7.57 -18.28
C LYS A 295 7.74 -8.87 -18.50
N GLY A 296 7.48 -9.63 -17.43
CA GLY A 296 6.89 -10.95 -17.54
C GLY A 296 7.92 -11.98 -18.01
N ALA A 297 7.65 -13.23 -17.67
CA ALA A 297 8.40 -14.39 -18.12
C ALA A 297 8.22 -14.60 -19.63
N ASP A 298 8.90 -13.79 -20.44
CA ASP A 298 9.16 -14.08 -21.86
C ASP A 298 10.27 -15.13 -21.97
N LYS A 299 10.02 -16.31 -21.39
CA LYS A 299 10.76 -17.55 -21.65
C LYS A 299 9.81 -18.72 -21.70
#